data_AF-A0A0C9Z5Z4-F1
#
_entry.id   AF-A0A0C9Z5Z4-F1
#
_cell.length_a   1.000
_cell.length_b   1.000
_cell.length_c   1.000
_cell.angle_alpha   90.00
_cell.angle_beta   90.00
_cell.angle_gamma   90.00
#
_symmetry.space_group_name_H-M   'P 1'
#
loop_
_entity.id
_entity.type
_entity.pdbx_description
1 polymer ?
#
loop_
_entity_poly.entity_id
_entity_poly.type
_entity_poly.pdbx_seq_one_letter_code
_entity_poly.pdbx_strand_id
1 'polypeptide(L)'
;MQLPRARPTVPARLPHLPPEIWDQILDVATYVPYSFAPEILERSCLIGHPYNSECRAALWSALLTKGTIVRVCKQWWYIAIRHLYRAIYIRDTRDVLSLRNTLGKYAEGNGTVAGVESLGSWTQRVDIVFDDDSTVDEESLADIFKFLPNLAVFSGTFSSTDSVTYLQPTIHALLGCASSLRVFDWSASDDNVLEPRVLRRFEALVRDLPQLHTLNFPGLLQLADGTITKATLTSVHTLCLRDLVVEGRFRHEEDTTLLNLRELVLYTPPRWQEPSWRRFLHHYGPYFTSVQLRATSDPGLIPAYLSVVNQTCPNIRRLTLFVLSFSDIPISATPASDIPPVEYLGLSVRRLQCRSMYETLFSSLAILKEELPTLHVVQLLDRQIVEDLLKYNLPLVSRAVEQGLIGDAFRLVDHDGNLLSGEC
;
A
#
# COMPACT_ATOMS: atom_id res chain seq x y z
N MET A 1 4.83 -56.14 11.14
CA MET A 1 4.43 -54.73 11.32
C MET A 1 2.91 -54.65 11.16
N GLN A 2 2.18 -54.43 12.26
CA GLN A 2 0.73 -54.22 12.21
C GLN A 2 0.46 -52.74 11.92
N LEU A 3 -0.27 -52.45 10.84
CA LEU A 3 -0.75 -51.10 10.53
C LEU A 3 -1.65 -50.61 11.69
N PRO A 4 -1.50 -49.35 12.14
CA PRO A 4 -2.33 -48.81 13.21
C PRO A 4 -3.81 -48.85 12.78
N ARG A 5 -4.65 -49.51 13.59
CA ARG A 5 -6.10 -49.55 13.40
C ARG A 5 -6.64 -48.12 13.34
N ALA A 6 -7.32 -47.79 12.25
CA ALA A 6 -8.05 -46.53 12.10
C ALA A 6 -8.97 -46.35 13.32
N ARG A 7 -8.73 -45.29 14.11
CA ARG A 7 -9.62 -44.94 15.20
C ARG A 7 -11.00 -44.64 14.62
N PRO A 8 -12.09 -45.17 15.19
CA PRO A 8 -13.43 -44.79 14.77
C PRO A 8 -13.57 -43.28 14.95
N THR A 9 -13.72 -42.58 13.82
CA THR A 9 -13.92 -41.14 13.77
C THR A 9 -15.33 -40.86 14.27
N VAL A 10 -15.45 -40.56 15.57
CA VAL A 10 -16.67 -39.96 16.11
C VAL A 10 -16.89 -38.66 15.33
N PRO A 11 -18.02 -38.47 14.63
CA PRO A 11 -18.27 -37.25 13.89
C PRO A 11 -18.26 -36.08 14.87
N ALA A 12 -17.30 -35.17 14.70
CA ALA A 12 -17.23 -33.95 15.49
C ALA A 12 -18.53 -33.16 15.26
N ARG A 13 -19.41 -33.15 16.26
CA ARG A 13 -20.62 -32.33 16.22
C ARG A 13 -20.18 -30.91 16.52
N LEU A 14 -20.33 -30.02 15.53
CA LEU A 14 -20.12 -28.60 15.74
C LEU A 14 -21.11 -28.11 16.80
N PRO A 15 -20.72 -27.14 17.64
CA PRO A 15 -21.70 -26.45 18.48
C PRO A 15 -22.77 -25.85 17.57
N HIS A 16 -24.04 -25.99 17.98
CA HIS A 16 -25.17 -25.39 17.27
C HIS A 16 -25.14 -23.87 17.48
N LEU A 17 -24.34 -23.18 16.65
CA LEU A 17 -24.33 -21.71 16.58
C LEU A 17 -25.10 -21.25 15.33
N PRO A 18 -25.81 -20.11 15.40
CA PRO A 18 -26.40 -19.48 14.23
C PRO A 18 -25.34 -19.14 13.16
N PRO A 19 -25.69 -19.16 11.86
CA PRO A 19 -24.76 -18.82 10.77
C PRO A 19 -24.08 -17.45 10.93
N GLU A 20 -24.78 -16.47 11.49
CA GLU A 20 -24.28 -15.12 11.73
C GLU A 20 -23.16 -15.09 12.77
N ILE A 21 -23.22 -15.98 13.77
CA ILE A 21 -22.17 -16.11 14.77
C ILE A 21 -20.93 -16.78 14.17
N TRP A 22 -21.14 -17.80 13.30
CA TRP A 22 -20.05 -18.40 12.55
C TRP A 22 -19.36 -17.39 11.63
N ASP A 23 -20.13 -16.51 10.99
CA ASP A 23 -19.60 -15.42 10.16
C ASP A 23 -18.63 -14.54 10.94
N GLN A 24 -19.08 -14.04 12.09
CA GLN A 24 -18.27 -13.18 12.95
C GLN A 24 -16.99 -13.88 13.45
N ILE A 25 -17.10 -15.16 13.84
CA ILE A 25 -15.95 -15.95 14.25
C ILE A 25 -14.94 -16.08 13.10
N LEU A 26 -15.41 -16.37 11.89
CA LEU A 26 -14.56 -16.52 10.71
C LEU A 26 -13.92 -15.20 10.27
N ASP A 27 -14.67 -14.11 10.35
CA ASP A 27 -14.15 -12.77 10.10
C ASP A 27 -13.04 -12.44 11.09
N VAL A 28 -13.25 -12.62 12.40
CA VAL A 28 -12.22 -12.38 13.41
C VAL A 28 -11.02 -13.33 13.25
N ALA A 29 -11.25 -14.62 13.02
CA ALA A 29 -10.18 -15.61 12.91
C ALA A 29 -9.31 -15.44 11.66
N THR A 30 -9.81 -14.74 10.65
CA THR A 30 -9.13 -14.55 9.37
C THR A 30 -8.92 -13.07 9.04
N TYR A 31 -9.15 -12.20 10.02
CA TYR A 31 -8.99 -10.76 9.90
C TYR A 31 -7.54 -10.42 9.64
N VAL A 32 -7.32 -9.59 8.62
CA VAL A 32 -6.03 -8.96 8.36
C VAL A 32 -6.28 -7.46 8.32
N PRO A 33 -5.74 -6.69 9.27
CA PRO A 33 -5.88 -5.26 9.26
C PRO A 33 -5.44 -4.66 7.92
N TYR A 34 -6.19 -3.67 7.42
CA TYR A 34 -5.87 -2.92 6.21
C TYR A 34 -5.85 -3.78 4.93
N SER A 35 -6.59 -4.89 4.93
CA SER A 35 -6.68 -5.77 3.77
C SER A 35 -7.69 -5.28 2.74
N PHE A 36 -8.74 -4.57 3.16
CA PHE A 36 -9.86 -4.14 2.31
C PHE A 36 -10.00 -2.61 2.25
N ALA A 37 -10.64 -2.13 1.17
CA ALA A 37 -10.64 -0.73 0.82
C ALA A 37 -11.06 0.23 1.97
N PRO A 38 -12.16 0.04 2.72
CA PRO A 38 -12.55 1.00 3.76
C PRO A 38 -11.42 1.29 4.76
N GLU A 39 -10.79 0.24 5.28
CA GLU A 39 -9.66 0.35 6.22
C GLU A 39 -8.40 0.93 5.56
N ILE A 40 -8.15 0.59 4.28
CA ILE A 40 -7.05 1.17 3.51
C ILE A 40 -7.22 2.68 3.37
N LEU A 41 -8.44 3.16 3.10
CA LEU A 41 -8.73 4.58 2.97
C LEU A 41 -8.68 5.31 4.32
N GLU A 42 -9.09 4.65 5.40
CA GLU A 42 -8.93 5.20 6.75
C GLU A 42 -7.44 5.38 7.10
N ARG A 43 -6.56 4.48 6.65
CA ARG A 43 -5.12 4.58 6.93
C ARG A 43 -4.40 5.68 6.12
N SER A 44 -4.97 6.20 5.02
CA SER A 44 -4.34 7.30 4.27
C SER A 44 -4.21 8.59 5.11
N CYS A 45 -5.03 8.73 6.15
CA CYS A 45 -4.90 9.80 7.14
C CYS A 45 -3.86 9.54 8.25
N LEU A 46 -3.33 8.31 8.33
CA LEU A 46 -2.30 7.90 9.27
C LEU A 46 -0.90 7.96 8.63
N ILE A 47 0.12 8.01 9.47
CA ILE A 47 1.52 7.90 9.04
C ILE A 47 1.84 6.41 8.93
N GLY A 48 2.48 5.96 7.85
CA GLY A 48 2.89 4.56 7.77
C GLY A 48 3.18 4.03 6.37
N HIS A 49 3.42 2.72 6.32
CA HIS A 49 3.62 2.00 5.08
C HIS A 49 2.36 2.03 4.20
N PRO A 50 2.50 2.06 2.87
CA PRO A 50 1.40 1.83 1.96
C PRO A 50 0.83 0.44 2.23
N TYR A 51 -0.48 0.33 2.03
CA TYR A 51 -1.37 -0.76 2.40
C TYR A 51 -0.99 -2.20 2.00
N ASN A 52 0.08 -2.42 1.22
CA ASN A 52 0.41 -3.73 0.66
C ASN A 52 1.69 -4.40 1.19
N SER A 53 2.74 -3.66 1.53
CA SER A 53 4.05 -4.30 1.77
C SER A 53 4.08 -5.14 3.05
N GLU A 54 3.45 -4.67 4.11
CA GLU A 54 3.44 -5.34 5.42
C GLU A 54 2.34 -6.41 5.50
N CYS A 55 1.21 -6.15 4.85
CA CYS A 55 0.03 -7.00 4.96
C CYS A 55 0.16 -8.29 4.14
N ARG A 56 1.04 -8.36 3.13
CA ARG A 56 1.15 -9.51 2.23
C ARG A 56 1.40 -10.84 2.95
N ALA A 57 2.30 -10.87 3.94
CA ALA A 57 2.57 -12.07 4.72
C ALA A 57 1.36 -12.49 5.58
N ALA A 58 0.69 -11.51 6.20
CA ALA A 58 -0.51 -11.75 7.00
C ALA A 58 -1.69 -12.22 6.13
N LEU A 59 -1.91 -11.60 4.97
CA LEU A 59 -2.89 -12.00 3.95
C LEU A 59 -2.67 -13.44 3.50
N TRP A 60 -1.42 -13.82 3.21
CA TRP A 60 -1.08 -15.18 2.86
C TRP A 60 -1.39 -16.18 3.99
N SER A 61 -1.01 -15.84 5.23
CA SER A 61 -1.30 -16.67 6.40
C SER A 61 -2.81 -16.83 6.64
N ALA A 62 -3.58 -15.74 6.48
CA ALA A 62 -5.03 -15.77 6.54
C ALA A 62 -5.64 -16.63 5.42
N LEU A 63 -5.10 -16.57 4.19
CA LEU A 63 -5.56 -17.40 3.07
C LEU A 63 -5.33 -18.89 3.34
N LEU A 64 -4.17 -19.27 3.88
CA LEU A 64 -3.89 -20.66 4.28
C LEU A 64 -4.85 -21.14 5.37
N THR A 65 -5.14 -20.26 6.34
CA THR A 65 -6.08 -20.53 7.43
C THR A 65 -7.48 -20.74 6.87
N LYS A 66 -7.97 -19.81 6.03
CA LYS A 66 -9.25 -19.92 5.31
C LYS A 66 -9.33 -21.24 4.54
N GLY A 67 -8.29 -21.56 3.75
CA GLY A 67 -8.18 -22.79 2.96
C GLY A 67 -8.24 -24.07 3.80
N THR A 68 -7.73 -24.04 5.02
CA THR A 68 -7.82 -25.16 5.97
C THR A 68 -9.24 -25.31 6.50
N ILE A 69 -9.91 -24.19 6.83
CA ILE A 69 -11.28 -24.17 7.36
C ILE A 69 -12.28 -24.76 6.36
N VAL A 70 -12.29 -24.31 5.10
CA VAL A 70 -13.19 -24.82 4.04
C VAL A 70 -13.03 -26.33 3.80
N ARG A 71 -11.89 -26.94 4.17
CA ARG A 71 -11.60 -28.36 3.95
C ARG A 71 -12.02 -29.27 5.09
N VAL A 72 -12.51 -28.73 6.22
CA VAL A 72 -12.87 -29.54 7.40
C VAL A 72 -14.05 -30.49 7.11
N CYS A 73 -15.18 -29.94 6.66
CA CYS A 73 -16.35 -30.73 6.24
C CYS A 73 -17.27 -29.88 5.34
N LYS A 74 -18.32 -30.48 4.77
CA LYS A 74 -19.28 -29.77 3.92
C LYS A 74 -19.93 -28.55 4.60
N GLN A 75 -20.25 -28.66 5.89
CA GLN A 75 -20.86 -27.56 6.62
C GLN A 75 -19.89 -26.37 6.75
N TRP A 76 -18.63 -26.62 7.13
CA TRP A 76 -17.58 -25.61 7.14
C TRP A 76 -17.35 -25.00 5.76
N TRP A 77 -17.42 -25.83 4.72
CA TRP A 77 -17.32 -25.35 3.35
C TRP A 77 -18.37 -24.28 3.04
N TYR A 78 -19.65 -24.56 3.32
CA TYR A 78 -20.74 -23.61 3.04
C TYR A 78 -20.60 -22.27 3.78
N ILE A 79 -20.16 -22.29 5.03
CA ILE A 79 -20.02 -21.05 5.82
C ILE A 79 -18.75 -20.28 5.48
N ALA A 80 -17.65 -20.97 5.16
CA ALA A 80 -16.33 -20.34 5.06
C ALA A 80 -15.92 -19.99 3.62
N ILE A 81 -16.57 -20.55 2.60
CA ILE A 81 -16.17 -20.38 1.20
C ILE A 81 -16.16 -18.91 0.76
N ARG A 82 -17.10 -18.09 1.24
CA ARG A 82 -17.09 -16.64 0.95
C ARG A 82 -15.84 -15.94 1.49
N HIS A 83 -15.36 -16.31 2.68
CA HIS A 83 -14.18 -15.68 3.30
C HIS A 83 -12.91 -16.05 2.54
N LEU A 84 -12.85 -17.27 1.99
CA LEU A 84 -11.78 -17.73 1.11
C LEU A 84 -11.72 -16.89 -0.17
N TYR A 85 -12.85 -16.71 -0.87
CA TYR A 85 -12.89 -15.98 -2.13
C TYR A 85 -12.90 -14.46 -1.98
N ARG A 86 -13.10 -13.93 -0.77
CA ARG A 86 -13.07 -12.48 -0.51
C ARG A 86 -11.75 -11.81 -0.90
N ALA A 87 -10.63 -12.54 -0.78
CA ALA A 87 -9.31 -12.10 -1.22
C ALA A 87 -8.60 -13.24 -1.96
N ILE A 88 -8.22 -12.99 -3.21
CA ILE A 88 -7.59 -13.96 -4.09
C ILE A 88 -6.11 -13.61 -4.26
N TYR A 89 -5.25 -14.63 -4.20
CA TYR A 89 -3.81 -14.51 -4.45
C TYR A 89 -3.43 -15.43 -5.61
N ILE A 90 -2.83 -14.88 -6.66
CA ILE A 90 -2.44 -15.60 -7.88
C ILE A 90 -0.91 -15.55 -8.00
N ARG A 91 -0.26 -16.72 -8.07
CA ARG A 91 1.22 -16.81 -8.09
C ARG A 91 1.81 -17.25 -9.41
N ASP A 92 1.04 -17.98 -10.19
CA ASP A 92 1.51 -18.56 -11.43
C ASP A 92 0.36 -18.77 -12.44
N THR A 93 0.72 -19.18 -13.65
CA THR A 93 -0.22 -19.46 -14.74
C THR A 93 -1.25 -20.55 -14.40
N ARG A 94 -0.88 -21.53 -13.57
CA ARG A 94 -1.77 -22.65 -13.22
C ARG A 94 -2.87 -22.14 -12.29
N ASP A 95 -2.54 -21.24 -11.38
CA ASP A 95 -3.52 -20.55 -10.54
C ASP A 95 -4.52 -19.78 -11.41
N VAL A 96 -4.04 -19.05 -12.43
CA VAL A 96 -4.91 -18.30 -13.37
C VAL A 96 -5.91 -19.23 -14.05
N LEU A 97 -5.44 -20.31 -14.69
CA LEU A 97 -6.33 -21.23 -15.41
C LEU A 97 -7.29 -21.96 -14.47
N SER A 98 -6.80 -22.42 -13.31
CA SER A 98 -7.60 -23.12 -12.32
C SER A 98 -8.68 -22.21 -11.74
N LEU A 99 -8.33 -20.97 -11.42
CA LEU A 99 -9.24 -19.96 -10.92
C LEU A 99 -10.27 -19.57 -11.97
N ARG A 100 -9.85 -19.25 -13.20
CA ARG A 100 -10.76 -18.91 -14.31
C ARG A 100 -11.81 -20.01 -14.51
N ASN A 101 -11.36 -21.25 -14.63
CA ASN A 101 -12.26 -22.39 -14.85
C ASN A 101 -13.20 -22.61 -13.66
N THR A 102 -12.72 -22.37 -12.43
CA THR A 102 -13.55 -22.48 -11.23
C THR A 102 -14.60 -21.38 -11.18
N LEU A 103 -14.21 -20.11 -11.39
CA LEU A 103 -15.14 -18.98 -11.40
C LEU A 103 -16.18 -19.12 -12.51
N GLY A 104 -15.77 -19.54 -13.71
CA GLY A 104 -16.66 -19.79 -14.84
C GLY A 104 -17.71 -20.86 -14.52
N LYS A 105 -17.30 -22.02 -13.97
CA LYS A 105 -18.25 -23.07 -13.57
C LYS A 105 -19.29 -22.56 -12.57
N TYR A 106 -18.87 -21.82 -11.54
CA TYR A 106 -19.80 -21.31 -10.55
C TYR A 106 -20.69 -20.20 -11.11
N ALA A 107 -20.21 -19.39 -12.05
CA ALA A 107 -21.01 -18.40 -12.76
C ALA A 107 -22.10 -19.05 -13.63
N GLU A 108 -21.84 -20.23 -14.20
CA GLU A 108 -22.81 -21.03 -14.95
C GLU A 108 -23.82 -21.78 -14.07
N GLY A 109 -23.71 -21.66 -12.73
CA GLY A 109 -24.55 -22.39 -11.78
C GLY A 109 -24.04 -23.81 -11.46
N ASN A 110 -22.90 -24.21 -12.02
CA ASN A 110 -22.28 -25.51 -11.73
C ASN A 110 -21.56 -25.45 -10.38
N GLY A 111 -22.24 -25.92 -9.32
CA GLY A 111 -21.68 -25.99 -7.96
C GLY A 111 -22.23 -24.96 -6.98
N THR A 112 -23.13 -24.08 -7.40
CA THR A 112 -23.89 -23.21 -6.50
C THR A 112 -25.19 -23.88 -6.07
N VAL A 113 -25.60 -23.64 -4.82
CA VAL A 113 -27.00 -23.87 -4.42
C VAL A 113 -27.84 -22.78 -5.08
N ALA A 114 -29.01 -23.12 -5.60
CA ALA A 114 -29.89 -22.14 -6.23
C ALA A 114 -30.13 -20.95 -5.29
N GLY A 115 -29.88 -19.73 -5.78
CA GLY A 115 -29.99 -18.50 -5.00
C GLY A 115 -28.70 -18.03 -4.30
N VAL A 116 -27.61 -18.78 -4.39
CA VAL A 116 -26.29 -18.34 -3.90
C VAL A 116 -25.56 -17.57 -4.98
N GLU A 117 -24.95 -16.45 -4.62
CA GLU A 117 -24.15 -15.62 -5.53
C GLU A 117 -22.95 -16.41 -6.10
N SER A 118 -22.44 -16.01 -7.26
CA SER A 118 -21.25 -16.65 -7.84
C SER A 118 -20.03 -16.39 -6.96
N LEU A 119 -19.06 -17.32 -6.92
CA LEU A 119 -17.87 -17.18 -6.05
C LEU A 119 -17.15 -15.84 -6.25
N GLY A 120 -17.06 -15.38 -7.50
CA GLY A 120 -16.36 -14.14 -7.83
C GLY A 120 -17.08 -12.87 -7.36
N SER A 121 -18.39 -12.93 -7.09
CA SER A 121 -19.12 -11.80 -6.50
C SER A 121 -18.67 -11.47 -5.08
N TRP A 122 -18.08 -12.42 -4.35
CA TRP A 122 -17.55 -12.17 -3.01
C TRP A 122 -16.15 -11.56 -3.03
N THR A 123 -15.47 -11.62 -4.17
CA THR A 123 -14.10 -11.13 -4.31
C THR A 123 -14.05 -9.62 -4.22
N GLN A 124 -13.34 -9.13 -3.20
CA GLN A 124 -13.09 -7.70 -2.99
C GLN A 124 -11.64 -7.33 -3.27
N ARG A 125 -10.73 -8.31 -3.28
CA ARG A 125 -9.30 -8.09 -3.46
C ARG A 125 -8.67 -9.17 -4.33
N VAL A 126 -7.81 -8.75 -5.25
CA VAL A 126 -6.95 -9.63 -6.05
C VAL A 126 -5.51 -9.15 -5.94
N ASP A 127 -4.63 -10.04 -5.50
CA ASP A 127 -3.19 -9.88 -5.52
C ASP A 127 -2.59 -10.85 -6.56
N ILE A 128 -1.82 -10.33 -7.49
CA ILE A 128 -1.08 -11.10 -8.51
C ILE A 128 0.40 -10.90 -8.24
N VAL A 129 1.15 -11.98 -8.12
CA VAL A 129 2.61 -11.95 -7.96
C VAL A 129 3.21 -12.96 -8.91
N PHE A 130 3.76 -12.48 -10.02
CA PHE A 130 4.48 -13.31 -10.99
C PHE A 130 5.98 -13.03 -10.88
N ASP A 131 6.71 -14.03 -10.36
CA ASP A 131 8.17 -13.95 -10.15
C ASP A 131 8.99 -14.57 -11.30
N ASP A 132 8.35 -15.28 -12.24
CA ASP A 132 9.01 -16.10 -13.28
C ASP A 132 8.57 -15.69 -14.69
N ASP A 133 9.39 -15.97 -15.71
CA ASP A 133 9.13 -15.71 -17.16
C ASP A 133 8.06 -16.67 -17.74
N SER A 134 7.10 -17.09 -16.92
CA SER A 134 6.04 -17.97 -17.36
C SER A 134 5.10 -17.20 -18.27
N THR A 135 4.93 -17.68 -19.51
CA THR A 135 3.94 -17.15 -20.45
C THR A 135 2.54 -17.48 -19.93
N VAL A 136 1.97 -16.60 -19.12
CA VAL A 136 0.57 -16.68 -18.73
C VAL A 136 -0.27 -16.29 -19.94
N ASP A 137 -1.34 -17.05 -20.18
CA ASP A 137 -2.35 -16.64 -21.15
C ASP A 137 -3.04 -15.37 -20.65
N GLU A 138 -2.69 -14.24 -21.26
CA GLU A 138 -3.20 -12.91 -20.92
C GLU A 138 -4.74 -12.85 -20.98
N GLU A 139 -5.35 -13.56 -21.95
CA GLU A 139 -6.80 -13.62 -22.09
C GLU A 139 -7.42 -14.35 -20.90
N SER A 140 -6.80 -15.44 -20.44
CA SER A 140 -7.23 -16.15 -19.24
C SER A 140 -7.18 -15.28 -17.99
N LEU A 141 -6.18 -14.40 -17.87
CA LEU A 141 -6.10 -13.46 -16.76
C LEU A 141 -7.20 -12.40 -16.85
N ALA A 142 -7.39 -11.81 -18.04
CA ALA A 142 -8.45 -10.84 -18.29
C ALA A 142 -9.86 -11.44 -18.02
N ASP A 143 -10.07 -12.70 -18.38
CA ASP A 143 -11.33 -13.41 -18.16
C ASP A 143 -11.71 -13.53 -16.68
N ILE A 144 -10.72 -13.62 -15.78
CA ILE A 144 -11.00 -13.70 -14.33
C ILE A 144 -11.80 -12.49 -13.87
N PHE A 145 -11.42 -11.28 -14.30
CA PHE A 145 -12.06 -10.04 -13.83
C PHE A 145 -13.52 -9.90 -14.27
N LYS A 146 -13.95 -10.60 -15.34
CA LYS A 146 -15.36 -10.66 -15.75
C LYS A 146 -16.25 -11.26 -14.67
N PHE A 147 -15.67 -12.07 -13.77
CA PHE A 147 -16.39 -12.71 -12.67
C PHE A 147 -16.31 -11.92 -11.36
N LEU A 148 -15.63 -10.76 -11.29
CA LEU A 148 -15.30 -10.06 -10.06
C LEU A 148 -15.97 -8.68 -9.94
N PRO A 149 -17.31 -8.56 -10.00
CA PRO A 149 -17.99 -7.27 -10.07
C PRO A 149 -17.74 -6.36 -8.84
N ASN A 150 -17.39 -6.95 -7.70
CA ASN A 150 -17.18 -6.26 -6.43
C ASN A 150 -15.69 -6.01 -6.10
N LEU A 151 -14.80 -6.14 -7.09
CA LEU A 151 -13.36 -5.95 -6.90
C LEU A 151 -13.04 -4.50 -6.49
N ALA A 152 -12.61 -4.32 -5.25
CA ALA A 152 -12.26 -3.02 -4.69
C ALA A 152 -10.74 -2.75 -4.69
N VAL A 153 -9.93 -3.80 -4.59
CA VAL A 153 -8.46 -3.73 -4.52
C VAL A 153 -7.84 -4.63 -5.57
N PHE A 154 -7.12 -4.04 -6.51
CA PHE A 154 -6.26 -4.75 -7.43
C PHE A 154 -4.81 -4.46 -7.08
N SER A 155 -3.98 -5.50 -6.96
CA SER A 155 -2.54 -5.36 -6.78
C SER A 155 -1.78 -6.35 -7.64
N GLY A 156 -0.98 -5.86 -8.57
CA GLY A 156 -0.12 -6.67 -9.43
C GLY A 156 1.36 -6.37 -9.18
N THR A 157 2.12 -7.40 -8.84
CA THR A 157 3.59 -7.39 -8.83
C THR A 157 4.08 -8.32 -9.94
N PHE A 158 4.75 -7.75 -10.93
CA PHE A 158 5.23 -8.47 -12.10
C PHE A 158 6.74 -8.30 -12.24
N SER A 159 7.43 -9.37 -12.66
CA SER A 159 8.78 -9.29 -13.21
C SER A 159 8.83 -8.30 -14.39
N SER A 160 10.02 -7.75 -14.65
CA SER A 160 10.17 -6.64 -15.60
C SER A 160 9.68 -7.04 -16.98
N THR A 161 10.19 -8.14 -17.53
CA THR A 161 9.95 -8.66 -18.89
C THR A 161 8.47 -8.73 -19.26
N ASP A 162 7.60 -9.22 -18.37
CA ASP A 162 6.21 -9.51 -18.71
C ASP A 162 5.20 -8.43 -18.28
N SER A 163 5.64 -7.40 -17.55
CA SER A 163 4.71 -6.40 -17.03
C SER A 163 3.90 -5.69 -18.11
N VAL A 164 4.48 -5.42 -19.29
CA VAL A 164 3.77 -4.68 -20.36
C VAL A 164 2.70 -5.55 -20.99
N THR A 165 3.04 -6.83 -21.16
CA THR A 165 2.22 -7.89 -21.75
C THR A 165 0.90 -8.04 -21.00
N TYR A 166 0.93 -8.19 -19.67
CA TYR A 166 -0.29 -8.35 -18.88
C TYR A 166 -1.10 -7.07 -18.68
N LEU A 167 -0.45 -5.91 -18.79
CA LEU A 167 -1.06 -4.64 -18.40
C LEU A 167 -2.27 -4.30 -19.26
N GLN A 168 -2.16 -4.40 -20.58
CA GLN A 168 -3.22 -3.95 -21.48
C GLN A 168 -4.51 -4.79 -21.34
N PRO A 169 -4.47 -6.14 -21.35
CA PRO A 169 -5.66 -6.96 -21.13
C PRO A 169 -6.24 -6.77 -19.74
N THR A 170 -5.39 -6.61 -18.72
CA THR A 170 -5.82 -6.37 -17.34
C THR A 170 -6.54 -5.03 -17.19
N ILE A 171 -5.98 -3.94 -17.74
CA ILE A 171 -6.62 -2.61 -17.78
C ILE A 171 -8.01 -2.71 -18.40
N HIS A 172 -8.13 -3.37 -19.55
CA HIS A 172 -9.41 -3.48 -20.25
C HIS A 172 -10.43 -4.27 -19.42
N ALA A 173 -10.00 -5.36 -18.80
CA ALA A 173 -10.87 -6.20 -18.00
C ALA A 173 -11.34 -5.51 -16.70
N LEU A 174 -10.48 -4.68 -16.09
CA LEU A 174 -10.81 -3.91 -14.89
C LEU A 174 -11.87 -2.84 -15.12
N LEU A 175 -12.15 -2.42 -16.36
CA LEU A 175 -13.30 -1.56 -16.67
C LEU A 175 -14.63 -2.21 -16.24
N GLY A 176 -14.71 -3.55 -16.25
CA GLY A 176 -15.87 -4.27 -15.72
C GLY A 176 -16.07 -4.11 -14.21
N CYS A 177 -15.02 -3.69 -13.49
CA CYS A 177 -15.00 -3.46 -12.05
C CYS A 177 -15.00 -1.95 -11.70
N ALA A 178 -15.24 -1.08 -12.68
CA ALA A 178 -14.96 0.34 -12.53
C ALA A 178 -15.71 1.05 -11.40
N SER A 179 -16.93 0.58 -11.11
CA SER A 179 -17.78 1.16 -10.06
C SER A 179 -17.37 0.76 -8.64
N SER A 180 -16.61 -0.33 -8.47
CA SER A 180 -16.20 -0.87 -7.16
C SER A 180 -14.71 -0.65 -6.87
N LEU A 181 -13.88 -0.52 -7.90
CA LEU A 181 -12.44 -0.38 -7.78
C LEU A 181 -12.04 0.92 -7.09
N ARG A 182 -11.33 0.80 -5.97
CA ARG A 182 -10.87 1.91 -5.11
C ARG A 182 -9.36 2.01 -5.06
N VAL A 183 -8.69 0.90 -5.29
CA VAL A 183 -7.26 0.78 -5.13
C VAL A 183 -6.70 0.03 -6.33
N PHE A 184 -5.81 0.70 -7.05
CA PHE A 184 -5.09 0.12 -8.18
C PHE A 184 -3.60 0.21 -7.90
N ASP A 185 -2.99 -0.95 -7.63
CA ASP A 185 -1.56 -1.13 -7.46
C ASP A 185 -0.98 -1.92 -8.63
N TRP A 186 -0.07 -1.32 -9.38
CA TRP A 186 0.70 -2.01 -10.40
C TRP A 186 2.18 -1.88 -10.10
N SER A 187 2.70 -2.62 -9.13
CA SER A 187 4.13 -2.59 -8.80
C SER A 187 4.95 -3.46 -9.77
N ALA A 188 5.23 -2.97 -10.98
CA ALA A 188 6.19 -3.62 -11.88
C ALA A 188 7.63 -3.32 -11.48
N SER A 189 8.55 -4.26 -11.68
CA SER A 189 9.99 -4.01 -11.47
C SER A 189 10.55 -3.11 -12.60
N ASP A 190 10.50 -1.82 -12.33
CA ASP A 190 11.47 -0.74 -12.53
C ASP A 190 11.98 -0.31 -13.90
N ASP A 191 12.16 -1.17 -14.89
CA ASP A 191 12.95 -0.76 -16.06
C ASP A 191 12.15 -0.57 -17.35
N ASN A 192 10.86 -0.89 -17.33
CA ASN A 192 10.07 -0.89 -18.55
C ASN A 192 9.32 0.43 -18.76
N VAL A 193 9.85 1.23 -19.69
CA VAL A 193 9.15 2.35 -20.28
C VAL A 193 7.91 1.83 -20.99
N LEU A 194 6.72 2.18 -20.50
CA LEU A 194 5.47 1.81 -21.14
C LEU A 194 5.30 2.53 -22.47
N GLU A 195 4.77 1.82 -23.46
CA GLU A 195 4.40 2.43 -24.74
C GLU A 195 3.35 3.53 -24.52
N PRO A 196 3.46 4.72 -25.14
CA PRO A 196 2.49 5.81 -24.99
C PRO A 196 1.03 5.42 -25.26
N ARG A 197 0.80 4.41 -26.10
CA ARG A 197 -0.56 3.89 -26.38
C ARG A 197 -1.18 3.20 -25.16
N VAL A 198 -0.38 2.47 -24.39
CA VAL A 198 -0.84 1.80 -23.17
C VAL A 198 -1.17 2.84 -22.10
N LEU A 199 -0.36 3.89 -21.99
CA LEU A 199 -0.59 5.01 -21.08
C LEU A 199 -1.91 5.74 -21.36
N ARG A 200 -2.18 6.08 -22.64
CA ARG A 200 -3.47 6.71 -23.00
C ARG A 200 -4.69 5.85 -22.67
N ARG A 201 -4.57 4.53 -22.78
CA ARG A 201 -5.65 3.61 -22.38
C ARG A 201 -5.80 3.54 -20.87
N PHE A 202 -4.67 3.57 -20.15
CA PHE A 202 -4.68 3.65 -18.71
C PHE A 202 -5.32 4.95 -18.21
N GLU A 203 -5.03 6.08 -18.82
CA GLU A 203 -5.68 7.37 -18.51
C GLU A 203 -7.19 7.31 -18.73
N ALA A 204 -7.63 6.71 -19.84
CA ALA A 204 -9.05 6.51 -20.11
C ALA A 204 -9.68 5.65 -19.01
N LEU A 205 -9.03 4.55 -18.62
CA LEU A 205 -9.46 3.73 -17.49
C LEU A 205 -9.58 4.58 -16.22
N VAL A 206 -8.53 5.27 -15.79
CA VAL A 206 -8.54 6.04 -14.53
C VAL A 206 -9.65 7.09 -14.52
N ARG A 207 -9.91 7.74 -15.66
CA ARG A 207 -11.03 8.68 -15.82
C ARG A 207 -12.39 8.00 -15.61
N ASP A 208 -12.51 6.76 -16.04
CA ASP A 208 -13.72 5.94 -15.92
C ASP A 208 -13.83 5.22 -14.56
N LEU A 209 -12.89 5.44 -13.63
CA LEU A 209 -12.89 4.89 -12.27
C LEU A 209 -13.33 5.94 -11.22
N PRO A 210 -14.65 6.19 -11.04
CA PRO A 210 -15.15 7.26 -10.18
C PRO A 210 -14.85 7.05 -8.69
N GLN A 211 -14.56 5.82 -8.26
CA GLN A 211 -14.26 5.48 -6.86
C GLN A 211 -12.76 5.26 -6.61
N LEU A 212 -11.90 5.43 -7.61
CA LEU A 212 -10.46 5.20 -7.44
C LEU A 212 -9.87 6.21 -6.47
N HIS A 213 -9.39 5.74 -5.33
CA HIS A 213 -8.83 6.55 -4.25
C HIS A 213 -7.30 6.46 -4.21
N THR A 214 -6.76 5.26 -4.44
CA THR A 214 -5.31 5.04 -4.42
C THR A 214 -4.83 4.53 -5.76
N LEU A 215 -3.86 5.24 -6.33
CA LEU A 215 -3.27 4.94 -7.61
C LEU A 215 -1.76 4.76 -7.43
N ASN A 216 -1.27 3.52 -7.53
CA ASN A 216 0.15 3.22 -7.63
C ASN A 216 0.45 2.66 -9.02
N PHE A 217 1.15 3.43 -9.84
CA PHE A 217 1.50 3.01 -11.18
C PHE A 217 2.89 3.56 -11.58
N PRO A 218 3.92 2.70 -11.71
CA PRO A 218 5.30 3.09 -11.93
C PRO A 218 5.51 3.73 -13.30
N GLY A 219 4.64 3.40 -14.26
CA GLY A 219 4.66 3.93 -15.62
C GLY A 219 4.03 5.30 -15.80
N LEU A 220 3.60 6.00 -14.73
CA LEU A 220 3.10 7.39 -14.84
C LEU A 220 4.20 8.40 -15.19
N LEU A 221 5.32 7.93 -15.72
CA LEU A 221 6.47 8.69 -16.17
C LEU A 221 6.07 9.89 -17.03
N GLN A 222 5.06 9.73 -17.91
CA GLN A 222 4.62 10.76 -18.86
C GLN A 222 3.63 11.79 -18.29
N LEU A 223 3.33 11.79 -16.99
CA LEU A 223 2.47 12.78 -16.31
C LEU A 223 2.69 14.25 -16.74
N ALA A 224 3.91 14.57 -17.17
CA ALA A 224 4.32 15.94 -17.44
C ALA A 224 4.15 16.45 -18.88
N ASP A 225 3.74 15.60 -19.82
CA ASP A 225 3.31 16.07 -21.14
C ASP A 225 1.86 16.61 -21.12
N GLY A 226 1.19 16.56 -19.96
CA GLY A 226 -0.21 16.94 -19.78
C GLY A 226 -1.20 15.82 -20.09
N THR A 227 -0.75 14.57 -20.26
CA THR A 227 -1.60 13.39 -20.50
C THR A 227 -2.53 13.07 -19.34
N ILE A 228 -2.02 13.06 -18.10
CA ILE A 228 -2.87 12.97 -16.92
C ILE A 228 -3.35 14.37 -16.56
N THR A 229 -4.49 14.70 -17.17
CA THR A 229 -5.28 15.88 -16.87
C THR A 229 -5.76 15.86 -15.42
N LYS A 230 -6.10 17.04 -14.88
CA LYS A 230 -6.76 17.14 -13.57
C LYS A 230 -8.01 16.28 -13.50
N ALA A 231 -8.76 16.16 -14.60
CA ALA A 231 -9.96 15.34 -14.69
C ALA A 231 -9.70 13.87 -14.30
N THR A 232 -8.56 13.31 -14.70
CA THR A 232 -8.16 11.93 -14.39
C THR A 232 -7.89 11.72 -12.90
N LEU A 233 -7.47 12.75 -12.16
CA LEU A 233 -7.10 12.65 -10.73
C LEU A 233 -8.19 13.20 -9.79
N THR A 234 -9.40 13.42 -10.29
CA THR A 234 -10.50 13.97 -9.48
C THR A 234 -10.96 13.03 -8.37
N SER A 235 -10.93 11.71 -8.58
CA SER A 235 -11.27 10.70 -7.55
C SER A 235 -10.07 10.33 -6.66
N VAL A 236 -8.85 10.48 -7.19
CA VAL A 236 -7.61 10.00 -6.56
C VAL A 236 -7.20 10.88 -5.38
N HIS A 237 -6.87 10.24 -4.28
CA HIS A 237 -6.39 10.86 -3.04
C HIS A 237 -4.92 10.58 -2.76
N THR A 238 -4.52 9.30 -2.90
CA THR A 238 -3.15 8.85 -2.73
C THR A 238 -2.57 8.51 -4.09
N LEU A 239 -1.55 9.26 -4.49
CA LEU A 239 -0.79 9.02 -5.70
C LEU A 239 0.58 8.47 -5.35
N CYS A 240 0.89 7.26 -5.81
CA CYS A 240 2.20 6.67 -5.64
C CYS A 240 2.97 6.72 -6.96
N LEU A 241 4.13 7.37 -6.93
CA LEU A 241 5.01 7.54 -8.07
C LEU A 241 6.36 6.89 -7.79
N ARG A 242 6.94 6.36 -8.86
CA ARG A 242 8.29 5.83 -8.83
C ARG A 242 9.26 6.82 -9.46
N ASP A 243 8.93 7.26 -10.66
CA ASP A 243 9.72 8.22 -11.42
C ASP A 243 8.82 9.11 -12.30
N LEU A 244 9.35 10.22 -12.80
CA LEU A 244 8.71 11.13 -13.76
C LEU A 244 9.70 11.43 -14.89
N VAL A 245 9.52 10.81 -16.05
CA VAL A 245 10.34 11.07 -17.24
C VAL A 245 9.63 12.05 -18.15
N VAL A 246 10.23 13.21 -18.39
CA VAL A 246 9.54 14.31 -19.07
C VAL A 246 10.29 14.76 -20.30
N GLU A 247 9.72 14.45 -21.46
CA GLU A 247 10.08 15.09 -22.72
C GLU A 247 9.01 16.09 -23.21
N GLY A 248 7.85 16.14 -22.54
CA GLY A 248 6.69 16.94 -22.97
C GLY A 248 6.59 18.35 -22.39
N ARG A 249 5.88 19.22 -23.12
CA ARG A 249 5.44 20.53 -22.63
C ARG A 249 4.11 20.37 -21.90
N PHE A 250 4.06 20.67 -20.60
CA PHE A 250 2.80 20.82 -19.88
C PHE A 250 1.89 21.80 -20.63
N ARG A 251 0.71 21.34 -21.04
CA ARG A 251 -0.34 22.25 -21.48
C ARG A 251 -0.92 22.91 -20.23
N HIS A 252 -0.88 24.24 -20.18
CA HIS A 252 -1.66 24.99 -19.20
C HIS A 252 -3.13 24.79 -19.53
N GLU A 253 -3.77 23.80 -18.91
CA GLU A 253 -5.22 23.75 -18.85
C GLU A 253 -5.66 24.70 -17.72
N GLU A 254 -6.46 25.71 -18.06
CA GLU A 254 -7.12 26.62 -17.11
C GLU A 254 -8.26 25.92 -16.35
N ASP A 255 -8.16 24.61 -16.16
CA ASP A 255 -9.27 23.82 -15.66
C ASP A 255 -9.41 24.02 -14.14
N THR A 256 -10.61 24.41 -13.74
CA THR A 256 -10.99 24.73 -12.35
C THR A 256 -11.45 23.49 -11.58
N THR A 257 -11.23 22.30 -12.15
CA THR A 257 -11.55 21.02 -11.54
C THR A 257 -10.87 20.85 -10.18
N LEU A 258 -11.68 20.56 -9.17
CA LEU A 258 -11.23 20.32 -7.81
C LEU A 258 -10.52 18.96 -7.73
N LEU A 259 -9.29 18.95 -7.22
CA LEU A 259 -8.50 17.75 -7.00
C LEU A 259 -8.64 17.23 -5.57
N ASN A 260 -8.87 15.93 -5.44
CA ASN A 260 -8.94 15.23 -4.16
C ASN A 260 -7.59 14.66 -3.69
N LEU A 261 -6.51 14.93 -4.44
CA LEU A 261 -5.15 14.54 -4.06
C LEU A 261 -4.81 15.11 -2.69
N ARG A 262 -4.29 14.27 -1.80
CA ARG A 262 -3.83 14.65 -0.45
C ARG A 262 -2.53 13.99 -0.07
N GLU A 263 -2.19 12.86 -0.68
CA GLU A 263 -0.99 12.10 -0.35
C GLU A 263 -0.17 11.77 -1.59
N LEU A 264 1.13 11.98 -1.48
CA LEU A 264 2.13 11.61 -2.47
C LEU A 264 3.10 10.59 -1.87
N VAL A 265 3.23 9.42 -2.50
CA VAL A 265 4.21 8.40 -2.11
C VAL A 265 5.27 8.27 -3.20
N LEU A 266 6.54 8.45 -2.85
CA LEU A 266 7.67 8.38 -3.78
C LEU A 266 8.54 7.16 -3.48
N TYR A 267 8.60 6.20 -4.41
CA TYR A 267 9.28 4.91 -4.20
C TYR A 267 10.78 4.91 -4.48
N THR A 268 11.22 5.71 -5.43
CA THR A 268 12.64 5.88 -5.73
C THR A 268 12.99 7.34 -5.59
N PRO A 269 14.21 7.65 -5.14
CA PRO A 269 14.75 9.00 -5.19
C PRO A 269 14.71 9.44 -6.66
N PRO A 270 13.77 10.30 -7.04
CA PRO A 270 13.74 10.77 -8.41
C PRO A 270 14.96 11.64 -8.65
N ARG A 271 15.36 11.80 -9.91
CA ARG A 271 16.42 12.76 -10.23
C ARG A 271 15.81 14.16 -10.17
N TRP A 272 15.52 14.75 -8.99
CA TRP A 272 14.82 16.05 -8.86
C TRP A 272 15.61 17.25 -9.41
N GLN A 273 16.84 17.04 -9.85
CA GLN A 273 17.51 17.99 -10.74
C GLN A 273 16.77 18.15 -12.07
N GLU A 274 15.94 17.16 -12.44
CA GLU A 274 15.08 17.24 -13.60
C GLU A 274 13.96 18.27 -13.38
N PRO A 275 13.81 19.25 -14.30
CA PRO A 275 12.75 20.27 -14.24
C PRO A 275 11.33 19.69 -14.16
N SER A 276 11.16 18.42 -14.51
CA SER A 276 9.93 17.64 -14.44
C SER A 276 9.27 17.66 -13.08
N TRP A 277 10.00 17.22 -12.06
CA TRP A 277 9.51 17.09 -10.69
C TRP A 277 9.09 18.43 -10.11
N ARG A 278 9.91 19.46 -10.33
CA ARG A 278 9.59 20.81 -9.88
C ARG A 278 8.30 21.32 -10.51
N ARG A 279 8.09 21.09 -11.82
CA ARG A 279 6.84 21.48 -12.49
C ARG A 279 5.64 20.68 -11.98
N PHE A 280 5.80 19.37 -11.80
CA PHE A 280 4.76 18.52 -11.25
C PHE A 280 4.33 19.00 -9.86
N LEU A 281 5.28 19.22 -8.95
CA LEU A 281 4.96 19.69 -7.60
C LEU A 281 4.52 21.14 -7.55
N HIS A 282 4.99 22.01 -8.44
CA HIS A 282 4.43 23.35 -8.55
C HIS A 282 2.93 23.29 -8.95
N HIS A 283 2.53 22.29 -9.74
CA HIS A 283 1.15 22.13 -10.16
C HIS A 283 0.28 21.42 -9.10
N TYR A 284 0.76 20.32 -8.54
CA TYR A 284 -0.01 19.43 -7.66
C TYR A 284 0.34 19.58 -6.16
N GLY A 285 1.50 20.17 -5.85
CA GLY A 285 1.99 20.39 -4.49
C GLY A 285 1.02 21.10 -3.55
N PRO A 286 0.30 22.16 -3.99
CA PRO A 286 -0.70 22.82 -3.16
C PRO A 286 -1.83 21.90 -2.64
N TYR A 287 -2.07 20.76 -3.27
CA TYR A 287 -3.11 19.82 -2.84
C TYR A 287 -2.60 18.78 -1.82
N PHE A 288 -1.29 18.55 -1.76
CA PHE A 288 -0.72 17.54 -0.86
C PHE A 288 -0.67 18.02 0.59
N THR A 289 -1.15 17.16 1.48
CA THR A 289 -1.08 17.29 2.94
C THR A 289 -0.13 16.27 3.56
N SER A 290 0.21 15.21 2.82
CA SER A 290 1.12 14.15 3.22
C SER A 290 2.10 13.83 2.09
N VAL A 291 3.38 13.70 2.42
CA VAL A 291 4.41 13.21 1.49
C VAL A 291 5.19 12.08 2.15
N GLN A 292 5.33 10.97 1.43
CA GLN A 292 6.16 9.84 1.82
C GLN A 292 7.37 9.72 0.89
N LEU A 293 8.57 9.76 1.44
CA LEU A 293 9.83 9.67 0.70
C LEU A 293 10.52 8.33 0.98
N ARG A 294 10.58 7.46 -0.02
CA ARG A 294 11.31 6.19 0.05
C ARG A 294 12.66 6.31 -0.62
N ALA A 295 13.56 7.06 0.00
CA ALA A 295 14.91 7.31 -0.49
C ALA A 295 15.87 6.18 -0.09
N THR A 296 15.54 4.93 -0.41
CA THR A 296 16.29 3.78 0.13
C THR A 296 17.60 3.49 -0.59
N SER A 297 17.84 4.08 -1.77
CA SER A 297 19.07 3.85 -2.56
C SER A 297 20.10 4.97 -2.42
N ASP A 298 19.68 6.21 -2.12
CA ASP A 298 20.57 7.36 -2.01
C ASP A 298 20.05 8.36 -0.96
N PRO A 299 20.46 8.20 0.32
CA PRO A 299 20.03 9.11 1.39
C PRO A 299 20.59 10.53 1.23
N GLY A 300 21.67 10.71 0.45
CA GLY A 300 22.26 12.03 0.21
C GLY A 300 21.34 12.99 -0.54
N LEU A 301 20.29 12.47 -1.17
CA LEU A 301 19.32 13.27 -1.92
C LEU A 301 18.14 13.77 -1.07
N ILE A 302 17.95 13.24 0.14
CA ILE A 302 16.84 13.66 1.03
C ILE A 302 16.84 15.18 1.30
N PRO A 303 17.96 15.86 1.62
CA PRO A 303 17.96 17.32 1.79
C PRO A 303 17.39 18.08 0.58
N ALA A 304 17.78 17.67 -0.64
CA ALA A 304 17.31 18.30 -1.86
C ALA A 304 15.80 18.09 -2.06
N TYR A 305 15.27 16.93 -1.64
CA TYR A 305 13.84 16.65 -1.70
C TYR A 305 13.06 17.48 -0.70
N LEU A 306 13.53 17.58 0.54
CA LEU A 306 12.88 18.38 1.57
C LEU A 306 12.77 19.84 1.13
N SER A 307 13.86 20.41 0.57
CA SER A 307 13.87 21.78 0.08
C SER A 307 12.81 22.03 -1.01
N VAL A 308 12.67 21.12 -1.98
CA VAL A 308 11.65 21.29 -3.04
C VAL A 308 10.24 21.04 -2.50
N VAL A 309 10.03 20.05 -1.64
CA VAL A 309 8.72 19.83 -0.99
C VAL A 309 8.31 21.07 -0.21
N ASN A 310 9.22 21.65 0.58
CA ASN A 310 8.96 22.88 1.33
C ASN A 310 8.56 24.04 0.42
N GLN A 311 9.23 24.21 -0.73
CA GLN A 311 8.93 25.28 -1.67
C GLN A 311 7.61 25.11 -2.44
N THR A 312 7.15 23.86 -2.64
CA THR A 312 6.06 23.56 -3.58
C THR A 312 4.79 23.03 -2.92
N CYS A 313 4.88 22.53 -1.69
CA CYS A 313 3.78 21.89 -0.97
C CYS A 313 3.42 22.70 0.30
N PRO A 314 2.80 23.89 0.16
CA PRO A 314 2.56 24.79 1.29
C PRO A 314 1.57 24.23 2.35
N ASN A 315 0.77 23.23 1.98
CA ASN A 315 -0.25 22.64 2.85
C ASN A 315 0.19 21.30 3.48
N ILE A 316 1.47 20.95 3.35
CA ILE A 316 2.00 19.71 3.92
C ILE A 316 1.91 19.76 5.46
N ARG A 317 1.38 18.69 6.04
CA ARG A 317 1.29 18.49 7.49
C ARG A 317 2.00 17.23 7.95
N ARG A 318 2.13 16.25 7.05
CA ARG A 318 2.71 14.94 7.35
C ARG A 318 3.86 14.65 6.40
N LEU A 319 4.99 14.25 6.96
CA LEU A 319 6.14 13.79 6.21
C LEU A 319 6.53 12.40 6.72
N THR A 320 6.72 11.44 5.83
CA THR A 320 7.25 10.13 6.20
C THR A 320 8.55 9.87 5.46
N LEU A 321 9.61 9.53 6.20
CA LEU A 321 10.91 9.20 5.65
C LEU A 321 11.19 7.72 5.82
N PHE A 322 11.46 7.02 4.73
CA PHE A 322 11.98 5.65 4.76
C PHE A 322 13.48 5.70 4.43
N VAL A 323 14.30 5.46 5.45
CA VAL A 323 15.76 5.54 5.38
C VAL A 323 16.39 4.17 5.64
N LEU A 324 17.68 4.01 5.33
CA LEU A 324 18.40 2.77 5.65
C LEU A 324 18.89 2.74 7.10
N SER A 325 19.23 3.91 7.64
CA SER A 325 19.78 4.13 8.97
C SER A 325 19.29 5.46 9.57
N PHE A 326 19.25 5.58 10.89
CA PHE A 326 19.02 6.89 11.52
C PHE A 326 20.11 7.92 11.22
N SER A 327 21.32 7.47 10.87
CA SER A 327 22.40 8.36 10.41
C SER A 327 22.13 8.99 9.04
N ASP A 328 21.17 8.45 8.29
CA ASP A 328 20.78 8.98 6.98
C ASP A 328 19.74 10.09 7.09
N ILE A 329 19.22 10.38 8.29
CA ILE A 329 18.26 11.45 8.47
C ILE A 329 19.02 12.77 8.33
N PRO A 330 18.69 13.61 7.34
CA PRO A 330 19.57 14.70 6.93
C PRO A 330 19.49 15.95 7.81
N ILE A 331 18.93 15.84 9.02
CA ILE A 331 18.58 17.00 9.86
C ILE A 331 19.80 17.83 10.23
N SER A 332 20.92 17.19 10.57
CA SER A 332 22.14 17.92 10.95
C SER A 332 22.81 18.62 9.77
N ALA A 333 22.52 18.21 8.54
CA ALA A 333 23.13 18.73 7.32
C ALA A 333 22.20 19.68 6.53
N THR A 334 20.91 19.67 6.84
CA THR A 334 19.88 20.45 6.13
C THR A 334 19.55 21.69 6.95
N PRO A 335 19.67 22.90 6.37
CA PRO A 335 19.18 24.10 7.02
C PRO A 335 17.72 23.91 7.44
N ALA A 336 17.35 24.35 8.64
CA ALA A 336 15.97 24.29 9.12
C ALA A 336 14.96 24.91 8.13
N SER A 337 15.38 25.97 7.44
CA SER A 337 14.60 26.66 6.42
C SER A 337 14.27 25.80 5.19
N ASP A 338 14.97 24.68 4.97
CA ASP A 338 14.70 23.75 3.88
C ASP A 338 13.76 22.60 4.28
N ILE A 339 13.49 22.41 5.57
CA ILE A 339 12.58 21.37 6.03
C ILE A 339 11.14 21.93 6.02
N PRO A 340 10.17 21.22 5.41
CA PRO A 340 8.78 21.70 5.39
C PRO A 340 8.20 21.82 6.82
N PRO A 341 7.37 22.83 7.09
CA PRO A 341 6.73 23.03 8.40
C PRO A 341 5.63 21.97 8.61
N VAL A 342 6.03 20.79 9.06
CA VAL A 342 5.14 19.65 9.28
C VAL A 342 4.67 19.58 10.73
N GLU A 343 3.50 18.98 10.93
CA GLU A 343 2.91 18.65 12.23
C GLU A 343 3.30 17.25 12.69
N TYR A 344 3.49 16.33 11.73
CA TYR A 344 3.82 14.94 12.00
C TYR A 344 4.97 14.42 11.13
N LEU A 345 5.89 13.70 11.76
CA LEU A 345 7.03 13.05 11.10
C LEU A 345 7.01 11.54 11.36
N GLY A 346 6.84 10.75 10.30
CA GLY A 346 7.05 9.31 10.31
C GLY A 346 8.48 8.93 9.97
N LEU A 347 9.08 8.03 10.74
CA LEU A 347 10.39 7.48 10.48
C LEU A 347 10.30 5.96 10.35
N SER A 348 10.71 5.45 9.21
CA SER A 348 10.91 4.02 8.97
C SER A 348 12.36 3.74 8.60
N VAL A 349 12.92 2.68 9.19
CA VAL A 349 14.31 2.29 9.02
C VAL A 349 14.40 0.80 8.69
N ARG A 350 15.05 0.49 7.56
CA ARG A 350 15.13 -0.90 7.06
C ARG A 350 16.15 -1.79 7.74
N ARG A 351 17.17 -1.22 8.40
CA ARG A 351 18.26 -1.98 9.01
C ARG A 351 18.10 -2.02 10.53
N LEU A 352 18.59 -3.10 11.14
CA LEU A 352 18.79 -3.14 12.58
C LEU A 352 19.73 -2.00 13.00
N GLN A 353 19.39 -1.34 14.11
CA GLN A 353 20.09 -0.15 14.58
C GLN A 353 20.94 -0.50 15.80
N CYS A 354 22.18 -0.02 15.81
CA CYS A 354 23.02 -0.09 17.00
C CYS A 354 22.79 1.14 17.90
N ARG A 355 23.33 1.10 19.12
CA ARG A 355 23.16 2.17 20.10
C ARG A 355 23.54 3.56 19.57
N SER A 356 24.64 3.70 18.84
CA SER A 356 25.08 5.00 18.31
C SER A 356 24.11 5.57 17.27
N MET A 357 23.38 4.71 16.54
CA MET A 357 22.33 5.15 15.62
C MET A 357 21.11 5.70 16.36
N TYR A 358 20.71 5.10 17.47
CA TYR A 358 19.67 5.67 18.35
C TYR A 358 20.11 6.99 18.98
N GLU A 359 21.38 7.11 19.40
CA GLU A 359 21.94 8.38 19.88
C GLU A 359 21.88 9.46 18.78
N THR A 360 22.11 9.07 17.51
CA THR A 360 21.99 9.96 16.34
C THR A 360 20.53 10.38 16.12
N LEU A 361 19.57 9.44 16.25
CA LEU A 361 18.14 9.75 16.21
C LEU A 361 17.79 10.82 17.25
N PHE A 362 18.06 10.58 18.53
CA PHE A 362 17.68 11.54 19.58
C PHE A 362 18.36 12.90 19.45
N SER A 363 19.62 12.92 19.00
CA SER A 363 20.32 14.18 18.68
C SER A 363 19.62 14.93 17.55
N SER A 364 19.17 14.22 16.52
CA SER A 364 18.45 14.81 15.39
C SER A 364 17.05 15.30 15.80
N LEU A 365 16.36 14.57 16.68
CA LEU A 365 15.05 14.98 17.22
C LEU A 365 15.16 16.25 18.07
N ALA A 366 16.25 16.41 18.83
CA ALA A 366 16.50 17.63 19.59
C ALA A 366 16.62 18.85 18.68
N ILE A 367 17.39 18.73 17.59
CA ILE A 367 17.52 19.79 16.58
C ILE A 367 16.14 20.09 15.95
N LEU A 368 15.40 19.06 15.54
CA LEU A 368 14.06 19.24 14.95
C LEU A 368 13.09 19.95 15.88
N LYS A 369 13.11 19.62 17.18
CA LYS A 369 12.23 20.25 18.16
C LYS A 369 12.51 21.75 18.30
N GLU A 370 13.77 22.17 18.22
CA GLU A 370 14.17 23.57 18.31
C GLU A 370 13.86 24.33 17.01
N GLU A 371 14.11 23.70 15.87
CA GLU A 371 14.05 24.32 14.55
C GLU A 371 12.65 24.27 13.90
N LEU A 372 11.82 23.29 14.24
CA LEU A 372 10.47 23.10 13.69
C LEU A 372 9.40 23.16 14.79
N PRO A 373 8.95 24.37 15.17
CA PRO A 373 7.97 24.53 16.25
C PRO A 373 6.58 23.96 15.90
N THR A 374 6.30 23.70 14.62
CA THR A 374 5.06 23.05 14.18
C THR A 374 5.08 21.55 14.40
N LEU A 375 6.26 20.93 14.57
CA LEU A 375 6.37 19.48 14.67
C LEU A 375 5.95 19.02 16.08
N HIS A 376 4.86 18.27 16.15
CA HIS A 376 4.26 17.84 17.41
C HIS A 376 4.40 16.35 17.66
N VAL A 377 4.45 15.54 16.60
CA VAL A 377 4.49 14.08 16.73
C VAL A 377 5.55 13.51 15.82
N VAL A 378 6.43 12.68 16.40
CA VAL A 378 7.34 11.82 15.67
C VAL A 378 6.94 10.38 15.92
N GLN A 379 6.69 9.62 14.86
CA GLN A 379 6.28 8.24 14.93
C GLN A 379 7.34 7.31 14.36
N LEU A 380 7.76 6.33 15.15
CA LEU A 380 8.61 5.23 14.68
C LEU A 380 7.73 4.13 14.09
N LEU A 381 7.83 3.91 12.78
CA LEU A 381 6.89 3.05 12.04
C LEU A 381 7.24 1.56 12.13
N ASP A 382 8.50 1.21 12.27
CA ASP A 382 8.95 -0.18 12.29
C ASP A 382 8.84 -0.78 13.70
N ARG A 383 7.92 -1.73 13.85
CA ARG A 383 7.70 -2.47 15.11
C ARG A 383 9.00 -3.04 15.70
N GLN A 384 9.82 -3.69 14.88
CA GLN A 384 11.08 -4.30 15.34
C GLN A 384 12.05 -3.24 15.89
N ILE A 385 12.09 -2.06 15.28
CA ILE A 385 12.95 -0.96 15.73
C ILE A 385 12.46 -0.41 17.07
N VAL A 386 11.15 -0.29 17.26
CA VAL A 386 10.57 0.11 18.55
C VAL A 386 10.88 -0.95 19.63
N GLU A 387 10.67 -2.24 19.34
CA GLU A 387 10.97 -3.32 20.28
C GLU A 387 12.46 -3.35 20.66
N ASP A 388 13.37 -3.18 19.70
CA ASP A 388 14.81 -3.11 19.94
C ASP A 388 15.21 -1.86 20.76
N LEU A 389 14.59 -0.71 20.48
CA LEU A 389 14.78 0.53 21.24
C LEU A 389 14.38 0.34 22.71
N LEU A 390 13.18 -0.16 22.95
CA LEU A 390 12.64 -0.37 24.30
C LEU A 390 13.39 -1.47 25.05
N LYS A 391 13.80 -2.54 24.38
CA LYS A 391 14.47 -3.67 25.03
C LYS A 391 15.93 -3.41 25.37
N TYR A 392 16.68 -2.78 24.47
CA TYR A 392 18.14 -2.66 24.60
C TYR A 392 18.64 -1.24 24.82
N ASN A 393 17.81 -0.23 24.53
CA ASN A 393 18.21 1.18 24.54
C ASN A 393 17.26 2.07 25.36
N LEU A 394 16.48 1.47 26.29
CA LEU A 394 15.60 2.19 27.22
C LEU A 394 16.27 3.36 27.97
N PRO A 395 17.56 3.28 28.39
CA PRO A 395 18.23 4.42 29.02
C PRO A 395 18.33 5.66 28.13
N LEU A 396 18.33 5.52 26.80
CA LEU A 396 18.30 6.66 25.87
C LEU A 396 16.92 7.32 25.85
N VAL A 397 15.86 6.52 25.81
CA VAL A 397 14.47 7.01 25.89
C VAL A 397 14.25 7.75 27.21
N SER A 398 14.68 7.15 28.33
CA SER A 398 14.55 7.75 29.67
C SER A 398 15.27 9.08 29.75
N ARG A 399 16.52 9.15 29.24
CA ARG A 399 17.28 10.40 29.17
C ARG A 399 16.58 11.46 28.31
N ALA A 400 16.00 11.07 27.18
CA ALA A 400 15.27 12.00 26.32
C ALA A 400 14.03 12.57 27.03
N VAL A 401 13.31 11.75 27.82
CA VAL A 401 12.20 12.20 28.66
C VAL A 401 12.69 13.14 29.77
N GLU A 402 13.75 12.77 30.49
CA GLU A 402 14.34 13.58 31.58
C GLU A 402 14.86 14.95 31.09
N GLN A 403 15.41 14.99 29.88
CA GLN A 403 15.86 16.23 29.23
C GLN A 403 14.70 17.06 28.66
N GLY A 404 13.46 16.59 28.80
CA GLY A 404 12.27 17.24 28.29
C GLY A 404 12.19 17.24 26.77
N LEU A 405 12.99 16.43 26.05
CA LEU A 405 12.89 16.28 24.60
C LEU A 405 11.49 15.76 24.24
N ILE A 406 11.03 14.74 24.98
CA ILE A 406 9.70 14.14 24.84
C ILE A 406 8.77 14.76 25.90
N GLY A 407 7.65 15.34 25.46
CA GLY A 407 6.66 15.96 26.34
C GLY A 407 5.36 16.31 25.59
N ASP A 408 4.49 17.12 26.21
CA ASP A 408 3.15 17.42 25.65
C ASP A 408 3.20 18.11 24.28
N ALA A 409 4.18 18.99 24.06
CA ALA A 409 4.34 19.73 22.81
C ALA A 409 5.10 18.95 21.72
N PHE A 410 5.85 17.92 22.10
CA PHE A 410 6.68 17.10 21.20
C PHE A 410 6.65 15.64 21.64
N ARG A 411 5.82 14.83 20.98
CA ARG A 411 5.56 13.44 21.33
C ARG A 411 6.36 12.51 20.43
N LEU A 412 7.07 11.56 21.04
CA LEU A 412 7.64 10.42 20.33
C LEU A 412 6.76 9.21 20.57
N VAL A 413 6.18 8.65 19.51
CA VAL A 413 5.22 7.55 19.57
C VAL A 413 5.71 6.30 18.83
N ASP A 414 5.23 5.14 19.25
CA ASP A 414 5.49 3.86 18.59
C ASP A 414 4.68 3.67 17.29
N HIS A 415 4.87 2.52 16.66
CA HIS A 415 4.18 2.12 15.43
C HIS A 415 2.65 2.02 15.57
N ASP A 416 2.12 1.90 16.79
CA ASP A 416 0.68 1.88 17.10
C ASP A 416 0.15 3.26 17.54
N GLY A 417 1.02 4.27 17.66
CA GLY A 417 0.69 5.63 18.08
C GLY A 417 0.69 5.84 19.60
N ASN A 418 1.16 4.86 20.39
CA ASN A 418 1.31 5.01 21.83
C ASN A 418 2.54 5.84 22.16
N LEU A 419 2.46 6.65 23.20
CA LEU A 419 3.61 7.44 23.67
C LEU A 419 4.73 6.51 24.13
N LEU A 420 5.95 6.75 23.69
CA LEU A 420 7.13 6.09 24.25
C LEU A 420 7.42 6.70 25.62
N SER A 421 6.79 6.16 26.66
CA SER A 421 7.12 6.47 28.05
C SER A 421 8.32 5.64 28.49
N GLY A 422 9.27 6.25 29.22
CA GLY A 422 10.40 5.54 29.84
C GLY A 422 9.98 4.59 30.98
N GLU A 423 8.69 4.52 31.29
CA GLU A 423 8.10 3.66 32.30
C GLU A 423 7.52 2.41 31.62
N CYS A 424 8.13 1.25 31.90
CA CYS A 424 7.59 -0.08 31.59
C CYS A 424 6.96 -0.70 32.85
#